data_AF-A0A925N0E8-F1
#
_entry.id   AF-A0A925N0E8-F1
#
_cell.length_a   1.000
_cell.length_b   1.000
_cell.length_c   1.000
_cell.angle_alpha   90.00
_cell.angle_beta   90.00
_cell.angle_gamma   90.00
#
_symmetry.space_group_name_H-M   'P 1'
#
loop_
_entity.id
_entity.type
_entity.pdbx_description
1 polymer ?
#
loop_
_entity_poly.entity_id
_entity_poly.type
_entity_poly.pdbx_seq_one_letter_code
_entity_poly.pdbx_strand_id
1 'polypeptide(L)'
;GGGADRFALDDLARADTILDFAAGADQIALDSAVFGLPEGALAEGRFVLGNAAGDANDRLIYNAGTGKLFFDPDGSGAQAKVLIANFSAPEPALSATDFVVT
;
A
#
# COMPACT_ATOMS: atom_id res chain seq x y z
N GLY A 1 -11.55 7.62 10.18
CA GLY A 1 -12.52 8.24 11.11
C GLY A 1 -12.07 7.92 12.53
N GLY A 2 -12.98 7.78 13.50
CA GLY A 2 -12.65 7.07 14.73
C GLY A 2 -13.06 5.60 14.59
N GLY A 3 -12.24 4.65 15.03
CA GLY A 3 -12.53 3.22 14.90
C GLY A 3 -11.34 2.45 14.33
N ALA A 4 -11.58 1.18 14.02
CA ALA A 4 -10.69 0.37 13.20
C ALA A 4 -11.36 0.22 11.83
N ASP A 5 -10.95 1.05 10.88
CA ASP A 5 -11.52 1.15 9.54
C ASP A 5 -10.75 0.25 8.56
N ARG A 6 -11.43 -0.21 7.50
CA ARG A 6 -10.80 -0.96 6.40
C ARG A 6 -11.03 -0.23 5.08
N PHE A 7 -9.94 0.16 4.43
CA PHE A 7 -9.96 0.88 3.14
C PHE A 7 -9.66 -0.12 2.02
N ALA A 8 -10.65 -0.41 1.17
CA ALA A 8 -10.47 -1.34 0.06
C ALA A 8 -9.84 -0.66 -1.15
N LEU A 9 -8.73 -1.23 -1.64
CA LEU A 9 -8.16 -0.93 -2.93
C LEU A 9 -8.40 -2.14 -3.84
N ASP A 10 -9.12 -1.91 -4.93
CA ASP A 10 -9.60 -2.93 -5.87
C ASP A 10 -9.50 -2.48 -7.34
N ASP A 11 -8.72 -1.41 -7.59
CA ASP A 11 -8.51 -0.85 -8.93
C ASP A 11 -7.07 -0.32 -9.07
N LEU A 12 -6.43 -0.59 -10.20
CA LEU A 12 -5.11 -0.07 -10.57
C LEU A 12 -5.20 1.16 -11.49
N ALA A 13 -6.37 1.44 -12.07
CA ALA A 13 -6.56 2.59 -12.96
C ALA A 13 -6.83 3.89 -12.20
N ARG A 14 -7.21 3.80 -10.91
CA ARG A 14 -7.56 4.95 -10.07
C ARG A 14 -6.90 4.85 -8.71
N ALA A 15 -6.25 5.94 -8.31
CA ALA A 15 -5.75 6.07 -6.95
C ALA A 15 -6.82 6.64 -6.03
N ASP A 16 -6.98 6.04 -4.86
CA ASP A 16 -7.84 6.57 -3.81
C ASP A 16 -7.15 7.68 -3.01
N THR A 17 -7.95 8.46 -2.28
CA THR A 17 -7.45 9.44 -1.31
C THR A 17 -8.00 9.08 0.06
N ILE A 18 -7.09 8.75 0.98
CA ILE A 18 -7.40 8.37 2.35
C ILE A 18 -7.05 9.57 3.25
N LEU A 19 -8.06 10.12 3.93
CA LEU A 19 -7.95 11.42 4.61
C LEU A 19 -7.41 11.31 6.03
N ASP A 20 -7.70 10.22 6.74
CA ASP A 20 -7.49 10.12 8.18
C ASP A 20 -7.10 8.70 8.65
N PHE A 21 -6.16 8.07 7.92
CA PHE A 21 -5.67 6.74 8.26
C PHE A 21 -4.90 6.71 9.58
N ALA A 22 -5.31 5.83 10.49
CA ALA A 22 -4.65 5.58 11.77
C ALA A 22 -3.84 4.28 11.74
N ALA A 23 -2.52 4.39 11.51
CA ALA A 23 -1.61 3.23 11.50
C ALA A 23 -1.69 2.41 12.79
N GLY A 24 -1.72 1.08 12.66
CA GLY A 24 -1.93 0.13 13.74
C GLY A 24 -3.37 -0.03 14.23
N ALA A 25 -4.31 0.80 13.78
CA ALA A 25 -5.75 0.67 14.07
C ALA A 25 -6.55 0.35 12.80
N ASP A 26 -6.27 1.08 11.72
CA ASP A 26 -6.90 0.89 10.42
C ASP A 26 -6.11 -0.10 9.55
N GLN A 27 -6.76 -0.64 8.52
CA GLN A 27 -6.14 -1.53 7.55
C GLN A 27 -6.47 -1.14 6.11
N ILE A 28 -5.53 -1.40 5.21
CA ILE A 28 -5.70 -1.32 3.76
C ILE A 28 -5.95 -2.74 3.25
N ALA A 29 -7.13 -2.95 2.66
CA ALA A 29 -7.49 -4.18 1.99
C ALA A 29 -6.98 -4.13 0.55
N LEU A 30 -6.23 -5.14 0.14
CA LEU A 30 -5.78 -5.30 -1.25
C LEU A 30 -6.54 -6.46 -1.86
N ASP A 31 -7.26 -6.23 -2.95
CA ASP A 31 -7.92 -7.31 -3.69
C ASP A 31 -6.87 -8.24 -4.35
N SER A 32 -6.86 -9.51 -3.97
CA SER A 32 -5.88 -10.50 -4.44
C SER A 32 -5.91 -10.69 -5.96
N ALA A 33 -7.08 -10.57 -6.60
CA ALA A 33 -7.21 -10.73 -8.05
C ALA A 33 -6.65 -9.51 -8.80
N VAL A 34 -6.76 -8.32 -8.23
CA VAL A 34 -6.23 -7.08 -8.78
C VAL A 34 -4.71 -6.99 -8.60
N PHE A 35 -4.21 -7.33 -7.42
CA PHE A 35 -2.80 -7.14 -7.05
C PHE A 35 -1.93 -8.39 -7.26
N GLY A 36 -2.53 -9.57 -7.50
CA GLY A 36 -1.79 -10.82 -7.69
C GLY A 36 -0.97 -11.22 -6.46
N LEU A 37 -1.42 -10.84 -5.26
CA LEU A 37 -0.76 -11.13 -3.99
C LEU A 37 -1.44 -12.33 -3.29
N PRO A 38 -0.69 -13.14 -2.52
CA PRO A 38 -1.29 -14.17 -1.70
C PRO A 38 -2.24 -13.57 -0.66
N GLU A 39 -3.44 -14.15 -0.53
CA GLU A 39 -4.43 -13.76 0.49
C GLU A 39 -3.87 -13.85 1.91
N GLY A 40 -4.36 -12.97 2.80
CA GLY A 40 -3.96 -12.90 4.20
C GLY A 40 -3.01 -11.74 4.51
N ALA A 41 -2.17 -11.91 5.53
CA ALA A 41 -1.25 -10.87 5.96
C ALA A 41 -0.20 -10.59 4.87
N LEU A 42 0.10 -9.31 4.62
CA LEU A 42 1.18 -8.94 3.73
C LEU A 42 2.53 -9.30 4.36
N ALA A 43 3.37 -10.03 3.63
CA ALA A 43 4.73 -10.31 4.08
C ALA A 43 5.57 -9.02 4.16
N GLU A 44 6.39 -8.86 5.20
CA GLU A 44 7.21 -7.67 5.42
C GLU A 44 8.09 -7.33 4.22
N GLY A 45 8.73 -8.32 3.61
CA GLY A 45 9.56 -8.15 2.42
C GLY A 45 8.80 -7.83 1.12
N ARG A 46 7.50 -7.54 1.19
CA ARG A 46 6.70 -7.01 0.06
C ARG A 46 6.39 -5.53 0.23
N PHE A 47 6.77 -4.91 1.35
CA PHE A 47 6.52 -3.50 1.64
C PHE A 47 7.84 -2.77 1.88
N VAL A 48 8.02 -1.65 1.19
CA VAL A 48 9.20 -0.80 1.35
C VAL A 48 8.82 0.66 1.52
N LEU A 49 9.55 1.33 2.42
CA LEU A 49 9.49 2.77 2.58
C LEU A 49 10.49 3.43 1.61
N GLY A 50 10.02 4.33 0.77
CA GLY A 50 10.87 5.07 -0.15
C GLY A 50 10.19 5.44 -1.47
N ASN A 51 11.00 5.57 -2.52
CA ASN A 51 10.57 6.01 -3.84
C ASN A 51 10.58 4.91 -4.92
N ALA A 52 11.17 3.75 -4.62
CA ALA A 52 11.36 2.64 -5.54
C ALA A 52 11.49 1.34 -4.75
N ALA A 53 11.32 0.21 -5.44
CA ALA A 53 11.68 -1.11 -4.93
C ALA A 53 13.19 -1.16 -4.61
N GLY A 54 13.53 -1.83 -3.52
CA GLY A 54 14.90 -2.16 -3.11
C GLY A 54 15.33 -3.56 -3.52
N ASP A 55 14.39 -4.51 -3.59
CA ASP A 55 14.62 -5.86 -4.11
C ASP A 55 13.41 -6.40 -4.87
N ALA A 56 13.56 -7.50 -5.61
CA ALA A 56 12.55 -8.05 -6.52
C ALA A 56 11.24 -8.52 -5.88
N ASN A 57 11.10 -8.45 -4.55
CA ASN A 57 9.89 -8.83 -3.82
C ASN A 57 9.03 -7.64 -3.41
N ASP A 58 9.53 -6.41 -3.53
CA ASP A 58 8.82 -5.21 -3.06
C ASP A 58 7.60 -4.91 -3.92
N ARG A 59 6.40 -5.20 -3.41
CA ARG A 59 5.15 -4.98 -4.15
C ARG A 59 4.48 -3.67 -3.81
N LEU A 60 4.65 -3.18 -2.59
CA LEU A 60 4.09 -1.93 -2.11
C LEU A 60 5.21 -0.97 -1.73
N ILE A 61 5.19 0.21 -2.33
CA ILE A 61 6.19 1.25 -2.12
C ILE A 61 5.49 2.47 -1.55
N TYR A 62 5.85 2.87 -0.33
CA TYR A 62 5.26 4.03 0.31
C TYR A 62 6.27 5.16 0.47
N ASN A 63 5.96 6.32 -0.13
CA ASN A 63 6.72 7.55 0.08
C ASN A 63 6.06 8.36 1.21
N ALA A 64 6.59 8.18 2.43
CA ALA A 64 6.15 8.89 3.62
C ALA A 64 6.34 10.42 3.57
N GLY A 65 7.21 10.94 2.69
CA GLY A 65 7.37 12.38 2.49
C GLY A 65 6.32 13.01 1.57
N THR A 66 5.52 12.21 0.88
CA THR A 66 4.44 12.70 -0.02
C THR A 66 3.08 12.06 0.24
N GLY A 67 3.02 11.09 1.14
CA GLY A 67 1.81 10.32 1.42
C GLY A 67 1.40 9.42 0.27
N LYS A 68 2.27 9.07 -0.69
CA LYS A 68 1.88 8.27 -1.86
C LYS A 68 2.23 6.80 -1.68
N LEU A 69 1.23 5.94 -1.88
CA LEU A 69 1.37 4.50 -1.92
C LEU A 69 1.27 4.01 -3.37
N PHE A 70 2.26 3.23 -3.77
CA PHE A 70 2.35 2.66 -5.11
C PHE A 70 2.37 1.13 -5.05
N PHE A 71 1.84 0.50 -6.10
CA PHE A 71 2.04 -0.91 -6.39
C PHE A 71 3.10 -1.08 -7.46
N ASP A 72 4.04 -2.01 -7.26
CA ASP A 72 5.01 -2.44 -8.25
C ASP A 72 4.66 -3.88 -8.70
N PRO A 73 4.19 -4.07 -9.95
CA PRO A 73 3.74 -5.38 -10.43
C PRO A 73 4.84 -6.43 -10.51
N ASP A 74 6.07 -6.04 -10.87
CA ASP A 74 7.21 -6.96 -10.90
C ASP A 74 8.01 -6.93 -9.59
N GLY A 75 7.84 -5.85 -8.85
CA GLY A 75 8.45 -5.52 -7.58
C GLY A 75 9.94 -5.34 -7.59
N SER A 76 10.57 -5.28 -8.76
CA SER A 76 12.00 -5.02 -8.91
C SER A 76 12.29 -3.56 -9.25
N GLY A 77 11.26 -2.75 -9.48
CA GLY A 77 11.36 -1.38 -9.99
C GLY A 77 11.71 -1.28 -11.48
N ALA A 78 11.78 -2.40 -12.20
CA ALA A 78 12.04 -2.41 -13.64
C ALA A 78 10.82 -1.94 -14.43
N GLN A 79 9.62 -2.35 -14.02
CA GLN A 79 8.36 -1.80 -14.50
C GLN A 79 7.98 -0.52 -13.76
N ALA A 80 7.18 0.32 -14.43
CA ALA A 80 6.65 1.52 -13.80
C ALA A 80 5.65 1.13 -12.70
N LYS A 81 5.93 1.57 -11.47
CA LYS A 81 4.98 1.47 -10.35
C LYS A 81 3.71 2.29 -10.62
N VAL A 82 2.58 1.80 -10.11
CA VAL A 82 1.25 2.37 -10.26
C VAL A 82 0.85 3.07 -8.97
N LEU A 83 0.36 4.31 -9.02
CA LEU A 83 -0.16 4.99 -7.83
C LEU A 83 -1.54 4.42 -7.48
N ILE A 84 -1.71 3.97 -6.24
CA ILE A 84 -2.95 3.31 -5.79
C ILE A 84 -3.63 4.02 -4.63
N ALA A 85 -2.89 4.77 -3.81
CA ALA A 85 -3.49 5.61 -2.78
C ALA A 85 -2.65 6.85 -2.48
N ASN A 86 -3.33 7.90 -2.02
CA ASN A 86 -2.74 9.12 -1.48
C ASN A 86 -3.26 9.29 -0.05
N PHE A 87 -2.36 9.57 0.88
CA PHE A 87 -2.67 9.90 2.27
C PHE A 87 -2.59 11.41 2.46
N SER A 88 -3.57 11.98 3.15
CA SER A 88 -3.51 13.38 3.56
C SER A 88 -2.57 13.58 4.73
N ALA A 89 -2.05 14.80 4.88
CA ALA A 89 -1.16 15.13 5.99
C ALA A 89 -1.91 15.14 7.35
N PRO A 90 -1.27 14.68 8.45
CA PRO A 90 0.07 14.10 8.49
C PRO A 90 0.10 12.71 7.85
N GLU A 91 1.15 12.44 7.08
CA GLU A 91 1.36 11.15 6.44
C GLU A 91 1.53 10.04 7.50
N PRO A 92 0.73 8.96 7.44
CA PRO A 92 0.83 7.89 8.43
C PRO A 92 2.15 7.12 8.30
N ALA A 93 2.67 6.66 9.44
CA ALA A 93 3.82 5.76 9.46
C ALA A 93 3.38 4.33 9.13
N LEU A 94 3.25 4.04 7.83
CA LEU A 94 2.81 2.71 7.36
C LEU A 94 3.90 1.64 7.53
N SER A 95 3.42 0.42 7.75
CA SER A 95 4.18 -0.82 7.84
C SER A 95 3.41 -1.94 7.14
N ALA A 96 4.04 -3.10 6.94
CA ALA A 96 3.38 -4.24 6.31
C ALA A 96 2.13 -4.72 7.08
N THR A 97 2.07 -4.50 8.40
CA THR A 97 0.93 -4.93 9.24
C THR A 97 -0.33 -4.08 9.04
N ASP A 98 -0.19 -2.91 8.42
CA ASP A 98 -1.32 -2.06 8.05
C ASP A 98 -2.02 -2.57 6.77
N PHE A 99 -1.50 -3.62 6.13
CA PHE A 99 -2.04 -4.20 4.91
C PHE A 99 -2.52 -5.64 5.10
N VAL A 100 -3.54 -5.99 4.35
CA VAL A 100 -4.09 -7.33 4.30
C VAL A 100 -4.71 -7.58 2.94
N VAL A 101 -4.38 -8.72 2.37
CA VAL A 101 -4.84 -9.15 1.06
C VAL A 101 -6.12 -9.96 1.24
N THR A 102 -7.15 -9.65 0.47
CA THR A 102 -8.49 -10.29 0.51
C THR A 102 -8.95 -10.82 -0.82
#